data_AF-A0A1U6HJH8-F1
#
_entry.id   AF-A0A1U6HJH8-F1
#
_cell.length_a   1.000
_cell.length_b   1.000
_cell.length_c   1.000
_cell.angle_alpha   90.00
_cell.angle_beta   90.00
_cell.angle_gamma   90.00
#
_symmetry.space_group_name_H-M   'P 1'
#
loop_
_entity.id
_entity.type
_entity.pdbx_description
1 polymer ?
#
loop_
_entity_poly.entity_id
_entity_poly.type
_entity_poly.pdbx_seq_one_letter_code
_entity_poly.pdbx_strand_id
1 'polypeptide(L)'
;MTCRAILIDLSSSGARLALEELPRVGTDALILWDKYEAFGEVVWAERMQCGIAFFDPIPADVVLKTRELDDAAHLPQDRELLRQVARQWVEGSTRL
;
A
#
# COMPACT_ATOMS: atom_id res chain seq x y z
N MET A 1 -7.37 15.54 2.41
CA MET A 1 -6.52 15.22 3.58
C MET A 1 -5.36 14.38 3.08
N THR A 2 -4.14 14.63 3.53
CA THR A 2 -2.94 13.86 3.14
C THR A 2 -2.42 13.12 4.36
N CYS A 3 -2.10 11.83 4.22
CA CYS A 3 -1.51 11.00 5.26
C CYS A 3 -0.28 10.27 4.73
N ARG A 4 0.57 9.77 5.63
CA ARG A 4 1.65 8.85 5.28
C ARG A 4 1.16 7.41 5.43
N ALA A 5 1.58 6.56 4.51
CA ALA A 5 1.28 5.15 4.51
C ALA A 5 2.50 4.37 4.01
N ILE A 6 2.53 3.08 4.30
CA ILE A 6 3.55 2.15 3.79
C ILE A 6 2.94 1.41 2.60
N LEU A 7 3.63 1.44 1.47
CA LEU A 7 3.27 0.64 0.31
C LEU A 7 3.69 -0.81 0.55
N ILE A 8 2.71 -1.69 0.76
CA ILE A 8 2.93 -3.12 1.07
C ILE A 8 3.03 -3.94 -0.21
N ASP A 9 2.22 -3.61 -1.20
CA ASP A 9 2.14 -4.32 -2.48
C ASP A 9 1.70 -3.35 -3.58
N LEU A 10 2.24 -3.51 -4.77
CA LEU A 10 1.94 -2.70 -5.94
C LEU A 10 1.81 -3.59 -7.18
N SER A 11 0.70 -3.42 -7.88
CA SER A 11 0.40 -4.08 -9.15
C SER A 11 -0.01 -3.06 -10.20
N SER A 12 -0.19 -3.50 -11.46
CA SER A 12 -0.65 -2.62 -12.52
C SER A 12 -2.03 -2.01 -12.24
N SER A 13 -2.91 -2.70 -11.52
CA SER A 13 -4.31 -2.28 -11.32
C SER A 13 -4.63 -1.78 -9.91
N GLY A 14 -3.66 -1.76 -9.01
CA GLY A 14 -3.92 -1.35 -7.63
C GLY A 14 -2.73 -1.51 -6.70
N ALA A 15 -2.93 -1.01 -5.49
CA ALA A 15 -1.95 -1.04 -4.41
C ALA A 15 -2.59 -1.48 -3.09
N ARG A 16 -1.74 -2.04 -2.23
CA ARG A 16 -2.06 -2.31 -0.82
C ARG A 16 -1.22 -1.40 0.05
N LEU A 17 -1.88 -0.65 0.94
CA LEU A 17 -1.23 0.28 1.85
C LEU A 17 -1.46 -0.15 3.28
N ALA A 18 -0.48 0.12 4.15
CA ALA A 18 -0.64 0.09 5.60
C ALA A 18 -0.60 1.50 6.18
N LEU A 19 -1.57 1.82 7.03
CA LEU A 19 -1.75 3.13 7.65
C LEU A 19 -2.60 3.02 8.93
N GLU A 20 -2.34 3.90 9.89
CA GLU A 20 -3.01 3.89 11.20
C GLU A 20 -4.49 4.29 11.08
N GLU A 21 -4.78 5.34 10.31
CA GLU A 21 -6.13 5.83 10.08
C GLU A 21 -6.65 5.36 8.72
N LEU A 22 -7.64 4.46 8.74
CA LEU A 22 -8.19 3.90 7.52
C LEU A 22 -9.14 4.89 6.81
N PRO A 23 -8.93 5.15 5.50
CA PRO A 23 -9.89 5.90 4.72
C PRO A 23 -11.19 5.10 4.54
N ARG A 24 -12.28 5.81 4.22
CA ARG A 24 -13.55 5.15 3.93
C ARG A 24 -13.50 4.45 2.58
N VAL A 25 -14.08 3.26 2.49
CA VAL A 25 -14.32 2.57 1.22
C VAL A 25 -15.20 3.45 0.31
N GLY A 26 -14.90 3.47 -0.99
CA GLY A 26 -15.52 4.36 -1.98
C GLY A 26 -14.93 5.76 -2.02
N THR A 27 -13.82 6.02 -1.31
CA THR A 27 -13.13 7.30 -1.34
C THR A 27 -12.06 7.28 -2.43
N ASP A 28 -12.06 8.30 -3.27
CA ASP A 28 -10.98 8.54 -4.24
C ASP A 28 -9.68 8.96 -3.54
N ALA A 29 -8.57 8.40 -3.99
CA ALA A 29 -7.24 8.61 -3.43
C ALA A 29 -6.18 8.75 -4.52
N LEU A 30 -5.31 9.75 -4.37
CA LEU A 30 -4.07 9.87 -5.13
C LEU A 30 -2.92 9.35 -4.27
N ILE A 31 -2.22 8.32 -4.75
CA ILE A 31 -1.04 7.77 -4.10
C ILE A 31 0.18 8.42 -4.75
N LEU A 32 1.10 8.92 -3.93
CA LEU A 32 2.39 9.46 -4.36
C LEU A 32 3.51 8.63 -3.74
N TRP A 33 4.43 8.13 -4.55
CA TRP A 33 5.62 7.42 -4.07
C TRP A 33 6.81 7.69 -4.99
N ASP A 34 7.97 8.01 -4.41
CA ASP A 34 9.12 8.50 -5.17
C ASP A 34 8.72 9.63 -6.13
N LYS A 35 8.85 9.42 -7.44
CA LYS A 35 8.41 10.35 -8.50
C LYS A 35 7.12 9.91 -9.21
N TYR A 36 6.49 8.84 -8.75
CA TYR A 36 5.32 8.23 -9.38
C TYR A 36 4.05 8.61 -8.64
N GLU A 37 2.94 8.56 -9.39
CA GLU A 37 1.61 8.75 -8.86
C GLU A 37 0.61 7.80 -9.50
N ALA A 38 -0.45 7.46 -8.77
CA ALA A 38 -1.59 6.70 -9.27
C ALA A 38 -2.88 7.16 -8.59
N PHE A 39 -3.93 7.32 -9.38
CA PHE A 39 -5.25 7.73 -8.93
C PHE A 39 -6.21 6.54 -8.94
N GLY A 40 -7.02 6.41 -7.90
CA GLY A 40 -7.92 5.28 -7.74
C GLY A 40 -8.89 5.44 -6.59
N GLU A 41 -9.62 4.37 -6.29
CA GLU A 41 -10.63 4.32 -5.24
C GLU A 41 -10.25 3.29 -4.17
N VAL A 42 -10.51 3.61 -2.90
CA VAL A 42 -10.40 2.65 -1.80
C VAL A 42 -11.51 1.60 -1.93
N VAL A 43 -11.15 0.36 -2.27
CA VAL A 43 -12.11 -0.74 -2.50
C VAL A 43 -12.31 -1.64 -1.28
N TRP A 44 -11.38 -1.61 -0.33
CA TRP A 44 -11.52 -2.25 0.98
C TRP A 44 -10.61 -1.56 2.00
N ALA A 45 -10.98 -1.63 3.28
CA ALA A 45 -10.18 -1.14 4.39
C ALA A 45 -10.43 -2.00 5.64
N GLU A 46 -9.40 -2.68 6.12
CA GLU A 46 -9.47 -3.54 7.30
C GLU A 46 -8.11 -3.62 8.00
N ARG A 47 -8.12 -3.75 9.33
CA ARG A 47 -6.91 -4.09 10.12
C ARG A 47 -5.66 -3.25 9.74
N MET A 48 -5.79 -1.92 9.76
CA MET A 48 -4.72 -0.97 9.41
C MET A 48 -4.15 -1.11 7.99
N GLN A 49 -4.88 -1.81 7.11
CA GLN A 49 -4.58 -1.89 5.69
C GLN A 49 -5.76 -1.43 4.86
N CYS A 50 -5.47 -0.89 3.69
CA CYS A 50 -6.48 -0.67 2.67
C CYS A 50 -5.96 -1.09 1.30
N GLY A 51 -6.91 -1.40 0.41
CA GLY A 51 -6.65 -1.64 -0.99
C GLY A 51 -7.20 -0.50 -1.82
N ILE A 52 -6.40 -0.04 -2.77
CA ILE A 52 -6.79 0.96 -3.75
C ILE A 52 -6.80 0.30 -5.12
N ALA A 53 -7.91 0.39 -5.83
CA ALA A 53 -8.01 0.01 -7.24
C ALA A 53 -7.76 1.24 -8.10
N PHE A 54 -6.84 1.16 -9.05
CA PHE A 54 -6.51 2.28 -9.92
C PHE A 54 -7.54 2.44 -11.03
N PHE A 55 -7.86 3.69 -11.37
CA PHE A 55 -8.73 3.99 -12.49
C PHE A 55 -8.05 3.70 -13.83
N ASP A 56 -6.75 4.00 -13.90
CA ASP A 56 -5.91 3.67 -15.04
C ASP A 56 -4.79 2.70 -14.61
N PRO A 57 -4.48 1.69 -15.43
CA PRO A 57 -3.41 0.76 -15.11
C PRO A 57 -2.06 1.47 -15.14
N ILE A 58 -1.24 1.24 -14.12
CA ILE A 58 0.13 1.73 -14.11
C ILE A 58 1.01 0.90 -15.06
N PRO A 59 1.95 1.53 -15.79
CA PRO A 59 2.87 0.82 -16.66
C PRO A 59 3.72 -0.22 -15.93
N ALA A 60 3.98 -1.35 -16.59
CA ALA A 60 4.76 -2.45 -15.99
C ALA A 60 6.19 -2.02 -15.60
N ASP A 61 6.80 -1.08 -16.33
CA ASP A 61 8.13 -0.57 -15.99
C ASP A 61 8.13 0.24 -14.68
N VAL A 62 7.02 0.91 -14.35
CA VAL A 62 6.85 1.61 -13.06
C VAL A 62 6.77 0.60 -11.91
N VAL A 63 6.03 -0.50 -12.09
CA VAL A 63 5.97 -1.59 -11.09
C VAL A 63 7.35 -2.19 -10.85
N LEU A 64 8.11 -2.46 -11.92
CA LEU A 64 9.46 -3.02 -11.82
C LEU A 64 10.43 -2.05 -11.13
N LYS A 65 10.45 -0.78 -11.53
CA LYS A 65 11.30 0.25 -10.89
C LYS A 65 10.94 0.46 -9.42
N THR A 66 9.67 0.28 -9.03
CA THR A 66 9.26 0.40 -7.63
C THR A 66 9.88 -0.71 -6.76
N ARG A 67 10.07 -1.92 -7.30
CA ARG A 67 10.78 -2.99 -6.58
C ARG A 67 12.25 -2.66 -6.34
N GLU A 68 12.92 -2.09 -7.35
CA GLU A 68 14.32 -1.68 -7.22
C GLU A 68 14.51 -0.59 -6.14
N LEU A 69 13.51 0.28 -5.96
CA LEU A 69 13.51 1.31 -4.92
C LEU A 69 13.38 0.70 -3.51
N ASP A 70 12.54 -0.32 -3.32
CA ASP A 70 12.35 -0.99 -2.03
C ASP A 70 13.64 -1.70 -1.57
N ASP A 71 14.29 -2.42 -2.49
CA ASP A 71 15.57 -3.09 -2.24
C ASP A 71 16.66 -2.10 -1.75
N ALA A 72 16.68 -0.89 -2.34
CA ALA A 72 17.63 0.15 -2.00
C ALA A 72 17.28 0.92 -0.71
N ALA A 73 16.00 0.97 -0.32
CA ALA A 73 15.53 1.88 0.72
C ALA A 73 15.80 1.42 2.15
N HIS A 74 15.85 0.11 2.45
CA HIS A 74 16.16 -0.48 3.78
C HIS A 74 15.86 0.46 4.98
N LEU A 75 14.59 0.84 5.14
CA LEU A 75 14.18 1.91 6.08
C LEU A 75 14.11 1.40 7.53
N PRO A 76 14.84 2.03 8.50
CA PRO A 76 14.74 1.67 9.92
C PRO A 76 13.49 2.24 10.63
N GLN A 77 12.82 3.23 10.05
CA GLN A 77 11.88 4.13 10.75
C GLN A 77 10.44 3.59 10.82
N ASP A 78 10.00 2.81 9.82
CA ASP A 78 8.62 2.31 9.72
C ASP A 78 8.44 0.90 10.32
N ARG A 79 9.42 0.45 11.12
CA ARG A 79 9.47 -0.92 11.67
C ARG A 79 8.26 -1.27 12.52
N GLU A 80 7.66 -0.34 13.24
CA GLU A 80 6.58 -0.70 14.17
C GLU A 80 5.27 -0.98 13.44
N LEU A 81 4.85 -0.13 12.49
CA LEU A 81 3.68 -0.40 11.67
C LEU A 81 3.90 -1.65 10.80
N LEU A 82 5.09 -1.82 10.21
CA LEU A 82 5.47 -3.07 9.51
C LEU A 82 5.38 -4.30 10.41
N ARG A 83 5.86 -4.22 11.66
CA ARG A 83 5.76 -5.32 12.64
C ARG A 83 4.32 -5.62 13.00
N GLN A 84 3.49 -4.60 13.22
CA GLN A 84 2.09 -4.78 13.59
C GLN A 84 1.30 -5.41 12.45
N VAL A 85 1.51 -4.93 11.23
CA VAL A 85 1.01 -5.55 10.00
C VAL A 85 1.49 -7.00 9.95
N ALA A 86 2.80 -7.26 9.97
CA ALA A 86 3.35 -8.61 9.90
C ALA A 86 2.81 -9.56 10.98
N ARG A 87 2.61 -9.08 12.22
CA ARG A 87 1.96 -9.86 13.29
C ARG A 87 0.51 -10.21 12.93
N GLN A 88 -0.27 -9.26 12.43
CA GLN A 88 -1.64 -9.53 11.99
C GLN A 88 -1.71 -10.52 10.81
N TRP A 89 -0.72 -10.53 9.91
CA TRP A 89 -0.62 -11.53 8.84
C TRP A 89 -0.38 -12.94 9.40
N VAL A 90 0.56 -13.09 10.35
CA VAL A 90 0.84 -14.38 11.01
C VAL A 90 -0.37 -14.88 11.80
N GLU A 91 -1.06 -14.00 12.53
CA GLU A 91 -2.25 -14.34 13.30
C GLU A 91 -3.48 -14.65 12.42
N GLY A 92 -3.57 -14.05 11.23
CA GLY A 92 -4.67 -14.24 10.28
C GLY A 92 -4.52 -15.43 9.33
N SER A 93 -3.31 -15.98 9.17
CA SER A 93 -3.04 -17.08 8.23
C SER A 93 -3.48 -18.47 8.73
N THR A 94 -4.20 -18.56 9.86
CA THR A 94 -4.90 -19.79 10.24
C THR A 94 -6.25 -19.85 9.53
N ARG A 95 -6.23 -20.22 8.24
CA ARG A 95 -7.33 -20.94 7.62
C ARG A 95 -6.75 -22.18 6.92
N LEU A 96 -7.26 -23.32 7.39
CA LEU A 96 -7.02 -24.68 6.92
C LEU A 96 -7.14 -24.82 5.39
#